data_AF-A0AAV8WKG2-F1
#
_entry.id   AF-A0AAV8WKG2-F1
#
_cell.length_a   1.000
_cell.length_b   1.000
_cell.length_c   1.000
_cell.angle_alpha   90.00
_cell.angle_beta   90.00
_cell.angle_gamma   90.00
#
_symmetry.space_group_name_H-M   'P 1'
#
loop_
_entity.id
_entity.type
_entity.pdbx_description
1 polymer ?
#
loop_
_entity_poly.entity_id
_entity_poly.type
_entity_poly.pdbx_seq_one_letter_code
_entity_poly.pdbx_strand_id
1 'polypeptide(L)'
;MDLEHKKSKKYLTFTDNFATSWGKDHAPIAINEFEKINNVKVQECGLFVDPLEPYLGASPDGLIEEDAIIEGKRPKNISSLTPLEGIKNRKIKFAKIENNKMKLNKNHNYYYQVQGQLHVTKRDYYIFIVWTNI
;
A
#
# COMPACT_ATOMS: atom_id res chain seq x y z
N MET A 1 7.15 -23.26 -30.23
CA MET A 1 6.35 -23.86 -29.14
C MET A 1 5.84 -22.69 -28.34
N ASP A 2 4.67 -22.18 -28.72
CA ASP A 2 4.11 -20.96 -28.15
C ASP A 2 3.59 -21.24 -26.74
N LEU A 3 4.32 -20.72 -25.75
CA LEU A 3 3.87 -20.67 -24.36
C LEU A 3 2.93 -19.47 -24.20
N GLU A 4 1.75 -19.52 -24.84
CA GLU A 4 0.65 -18.65 -24.45
C GLU A 4 0.28 -18.98 -23.00
N HIS A 5 0.72 -18.13 -22.07
CA HIS A 5 0.28 -18.16 -20.69
C HIS A 5 -1.23 -17.94 -20.67
N LYS A 6 -1.97 -19.03 -20.41
CA LYS A 6 -3.40 -19.02 -20.11
C LYS A 6 -3.68 -18.14 -18.88
N LYS A 7 -3.86 -16.84 -19.06
CA LYS A 7 -4.73 -16.05 -18.18
C LYS A 7 -6.13 -16.63 -18.37
N SER A 8 -6.48 -17.67 -17.61
CA SER A 8 -7.77 -18.34 -17.79
C SER A 8 -8.87 -17.29 -17.57
N LYS A 9 -9.65 -17.02 -18.62
CA LYS A 9 -10.84 -16.16 -18.56
C LYS A 9 -11.95 -16.87 -17.78
N LYS A 10 -11.77 -17.04 -16.47
CA LYS A 10 -12.89 -17.18 -15.54
C LYS A 10 -13.17 -15.78 -15.02
N TYR A 11 -14.15 -15.12 -15.63
CA TYR A 11 -14.65 -13.83 -15.16
C TYR A 11 -15.37 -14.06 -13.83
N LEU A 12 -14.61 -14.03 -12.74
CA LEU A 12 -15.16 -13.87 -11.40
C LEU A 12 -15.49 -12.38 -11.26
N THR A 13 -16.77 -12.06 -11.07
CA THR A 13 -17.18 -10.70 -10.70
C THR A 13 -16.68 -10.43 -9.28
N PHE A 14 -15.80 -9.44 -9.13
CA PHE A 14 -15.45 -8.94 -7.81
C PHE A 14 -16.61 -8.08 -7.30
N THR A 15 -17.30 -8.54 -6.26
CA THR A 15 -18.21 -7.72 -5.47
C THR A 15 -17.41 -7.06 -4.36
N ASP A 16 -17.47 -5.73 -4.26
CA ASP A 16 -16.85 -4.99 -3.15
C ASP A 16 -17.24 -5.65 -1.82
N ASN A 17 -16.25 -5.86 -0.95
CA ASN A 17 -16.47 -6.30 0.42
C ASN A 17 -16.19 -5.15 1.38
N PHE A 18 -16.70 -5.27 2.61
CA PHE A 18 -16.56 -4.24 3.63
C PHE A 18 -15.11 -3.76 3.80
N ALA A 19 -14.11 -4.65 3.76
CA ALA A 19 -12.72 -4.26 3.97
C ALA A 19 -12.18 -3.42 2.80
N THR A 20 -12.57 -3.71 1.57
CA THR A 20 -12.20 -2.94 0.38
C THR A 20 -12.83 -1.55 0.38
N SER A 21 -14.14 -1.45 0.63
CA SER A 21 -14.82 -0.15 0.76
C SER A 21 -14.22 0.68 1.89
N TRP A 22 -14.01 0.06 3.05
CA TRP A 22 -13.41 0.71 4.21
C TRP A 22 -12.00 1.24 3.95
N GLY A 23 -11.18 0.50 3.19
CA GLY A 23 -9.86 0.99 2.77
C GLY A 23 -9.96 2.20 1.85
N LYS A 24 -10.79 2.10 0.79
CA LYS A 24 -11.01 3.16 -0.19
C LYS A 24 -11.45 4.48 0.47
N ASP A 25 -12.40 4.41 1.40
CA ASP A 25 -12.99 5.61 2.01
C ASP A 25 -12.01 6.37 2.93
N HIS A 26 -10.95 5.71 3.41
CA HIS A 26 -10.08 6.26 4.46
C HIS A 26 -8.63 6.50 4.03
N ALA A 27 -8.20 5.93 2.90
CA ALA A 27 -6.89 6.25 2.34
C ALA A 27 -6.70 7.76 2.11
N PRO A 28 -7.68 8.51 1.55
CA PRO A 28 -7.55 9.96 1.37
C PRO A 28 -7.41 10.73 2.70
N ILE A 29 -8.07 10.27 3.77
CA ILE A 29 -7.98 10.90 5.10
C ILE A 29 -6.57 10.74 5.66
N ALA A 30 -6.05 9.51 5.63
CA ALA A 30 -4.70 9.21 6.11
C ALA A 30 -3.62 9.98 5.34
N ILE A 31 -3.77 10.11 4.03
CA ILE A 31 -2.85 10.88 3.17
C ILE A 31 -2.92 12.37 3.50
N ASN A 32 -4.11 12.95 3.65
CA ASN A 32 -4.28 14.37 3.99
C ASN A 32 -3.66 14.72 5.35
N GLU A 33 -3.85 13.86 6.36
CA GLU A 33 -3.18 14.03 7.66
C GLU A 33 -1.66 13.94 7.52
N PHE A 34 -1.17 13.00 6.72
CA PHE A 34 0.26 12.86 6.45
C PHE A 34 0.84 14.10 5.74
N GLU A 35 0.16 14.63 4.72
CA GLU A 35 0.55 15.86 4.01
C GLU A 35 0.71 17.03 4.99
N LYS A 36 -0.28 17.22 5.87
CA LYS A 36 -0.28 18.29 6.88
C LYS A 36 0.84 18.17 7.89
N ILE A 37 1.04 16.98 8.46
CA ILE A 37 2.04 16.74 9.51
C ILE A 37 3.45 16.92 8.97
N ASN A 38 3.70 16.46 7.74
CA ASN A 38 5.05 16.49 7.15
C ASN A 38 5.29 17.72 6.28
N ASN A 39 4.27 18.56 6.06
CA ASN A 39 4.31 19.71 5.15
C ASN A 39 4.82 19.31 3.75
N VAL A 40 4.26 18.22 3.22
CA VAL A 40 4.57 17.69 1.88
C VAL A 40 3.30 17.61 1.06
N LYS A 41 3.44 17.65 -0.26
CA LYS A 41 2.33 17.41 -1.19
C LYS A 41 2.39 15.98 -1.71
N VAL A 42 1.29 15.26 -1.58
CA VAL A 42 1.07 13.95 -2.18
C VAL A 42 0.20 14.13 -3.43
N GLN A 43 0.67 13.61 -4.55
CA GLN A 43 -0.03 13.65 -5.83
C GLN A 43 -0.82 12.35 -6.01
N GLU A 44 -2.09 12.49 -6.41
CA GLU A 44 -2.89 11.36 -6.86
C GLU A 44 -2.34 10.77 -8.17
N CYS A 45 -2.53 9.48 -8.36
CA CYS A 45 -2.06 8.80 -9.57
C CYS A 45 -2.97 7.64 -9.98
N GLY A 46 -2.83 7.22 -11.22
CA GLY A 46 -3.52 6.05 -11.76
C GLY A 46 -2.61 4.83 -11.84
N LEU A 47 -2.95 3.93 -12.76
CA LEU A 47 -2.13 2.76 -13.06
C LEU A 47 -0.88 3.17 -13.85
N PHE A 48 0.29 2.84 -13.31
CA PHE A 48 1.54 2.79 -14.06
C PHE A 48 1.69 1.42 -14.72
N VAL A 49 2.23 1.42 -15.94
CA VAL A 49 2.61 0.20 -16.67
C VAL A 49 4.11 0.26 -16.90
N ASP A 50 4.81 -0.84 -16.64
CA ASP A 50 6.25 -0.88 -16.86
C ASP A 50 6.55 -0.80 -18.38
N PRO A 51 7.41 0.13 -18.84
CA PRO A 51 7.68 0.32 -20.26
C PRO A 51 8.50 -0.81 -20.88
N LEU A 52 9.26 -1.57 -20.07
CA LEU A 52 10.06 -2.70 -20.52
C LEU A 52 9.31 -4.03 -20.36
N GLU A 53 8.46 -4.13 -19.34
CA GLU A 53 7.66 -5.33 -19.04
C GLU A 53 6.15 -5.00 -18.99
N PRO A 54 5.47 -4.77 -20.15
CA PRO A 54 4.11 -4.19 -20.19
C PRO A 54 2.99 -5.01 -19.54
N TYR A 55 3.27 -6.24 -19.13
CA TYR A 55 2.35 -7.08 -18.36
C TYR A 55 2.42 -6.82 -16.86
N LEU A 56 3.36 -5.99 -16.39
CA LEU A 56 3.46 -5.49 -15.03
C LEU A 56 2.82 -4.10 -14.93
N GLY A 57 2.02 -3.91 -13.88
CA GLY A 57 1.43 -2.61 -13.57
C GLY A 57 1.27 -2.42 -12.07
N ALA A 58 1.25 -1.17 -11.64
CA ALA A 58 1.17 -0.77 -10.25
C ALA A 58 0.37 0.53 -10.10
N SER A 59 -0.45 0.61 -9.05
CA SER A 59 -1.18 1.83 -8.68
C SER A 59 -0.85 2.08 -7.20
N PRO A 60 0.16 2.91 -6.88
CA PRO A 60 0.35 3.35 -5.50
C PRO A 60 -0.79 4.27 -5.06
N ASP A 61 -0.95 4.45 -3.75
CA ASP A 61 -2.00 5.33 -3.20
C ASP A 61 -1.65 6.83 -3.38
N GLY A 62 -0.38 7.15 -3.63
CA GLY A 62 0.06 8.49 -3.97
C GLY A 62 1.55 8.57 -4.30
N LEU A 63 1.98 9.74 -4.79
CA LEU A 63 3.37 10.02 -5.15
C LEU A 63 3.85 11.26 -4.40
N ILE A 64 5.12 11.28 -4.01
CA ILE A 64 5.79 12.49 -3.56
C ILE A 64 6.91 12.75 -4.56
N GLU A 65 6.72 13.80 -5.36
CA GLU A 65 7.65 14.17 -6.43
C GLU A 65 8.00 12.95 -7.30
N GLU A 66 9.26 12.83 -7.71
CA GLU A 66 9.74 11.71 -8.53
C GLU A 66 10.42 10.59 -7.74
N ASP A 67 10.57 10.76 -6.43
CA ASP A 67 11.44 9.88 -5.65
C ASP A 67 10.66 8.82 -4.86
N ALA A 68 9.43 9.14 -4.43
CA ALA A 68 8.71 8.32 -3.45
C ALA A 68 7.28 7.94 -3.85
N ILE A 69 6.89 6.74 -3.43
CA ILE A 69 5.49 6.29 -3.41
C ILE A 69 4.92 6.32 -1.99
N ILE A 70 3.61 6.48 -1.90
CA ILE A 70 2.81 6.33 -0.69
C ILE A 70 1.94 5.08 -0.83
N GLU A 71 1.91 4.27 0.24
CA GLU A 71 0.98 3.15 0.38
C GLU A 71 0.34 3.23 1.77
N GLY A 72 -0.97 3.47 1.82
CA GLY A 72 -1.76 3.63 3.02
C GLY A 72 -2.58 2.38 3.34
N LYS A 73 -2.41 1.83 4.54
CA LYS A 73 -3.24 0.72 5.03
C LYS A 73 -4.04 1.12 6.26
N ARG A 74 -5.30 0.71 6.26
CA ARG A 74 -6.19 0.81 7.41
C ARG A 74 -6.64 -0.57 7.91
N PRO A 75 -5.89 -1.18 8.85
CA PRO A 75 -6.26 -2.47 9.42
C PRO A 75 -7.50 -2.37 10.33
N LYS A 76 -8.63 -2.98 9.90
CA LYS A 76 -9.91 -2.99 10.64
C LYS A 76 -9.79 -3.57 12.06
N ASN A 77 -8.94 -4.58 12.24
CA ASN A 77 -8.81 -5.32 13.49
C ASN A 77 -8.14 -4.52 14.63
N ILE A 78 -7.68 -3.30 14.35
CA ILE A 78 -7.09 -2.39 15.35
C ILE A 78 -7.76 -1.01 15.36
N SER A 79 -9.04 -0.90 14.96
CA SER A 79 -9.75 0.38 14.94
C SER A 79 -9.80 1.10 16.30
N SER A 80 -9.62 0.36 17.39
CA SER A 80 -9.57 0.84 18.77
C SER A 80 -8.17 0.77 19.39
N LEU A 81 -7.10 0.66 18.59
CA LEU A 81 -5.72 0.71 19.07
C LEU A 81 -4.87 1.64 18.18
N THR A 82 -3.78 2.15 18.71
CA THR A 82 -2.72 2.75 17.88
C THR A 82 -2.01 1.67 17.04
N PRO A 83 -1.34 2.03 15.93
CA PRO A 83 -0.55 1.08 15.15
C PRO A 83 0.51 0.36 15.98
N LEU A 84 1.15 1.07 16.93
CA LEU A 84 2.15 0.51 17.83
C LEU A 84 1.57 -0.58 18.74
N GLU A 85 0.42 -0.32 19.36
CA GLU A 85 -0.30 -1.30 20.16
C GLU A 85 -0.78 -2.47 19.31
N GLY A 86 -1.25 -2.20 18.08
CA GLY A 86 -1.63 -3.21 17.12
C GLY A 86 -0.49 -4.18 16.79
N ILE A 87 0.73 -3.68 16.63
CA ILE A 87 1.94 -4.50 16.41
C ILE A 87 2.30 -5.27 17.67
N LYS A 88 2.37 -4.61 18.84
CA LYS A 88 2.71 -5.25 20.12
C LYS A 88 1.74 -6.37 20.50
N ASN A 89 0.46 -6.18 20.23
CA ASN A 89 -0.61 -7.15 20.48
C ASN A 89 -0.75 -8.20 19.36
N ARG A 90 0.19 -8.25 18.40
CA ARG A 90 0.21 -9.20 17.26
C ARG A 90 -1.04 -9.15 16.37
N LYS A 91 -1.79 -8.03 16.40
CA LYS A 91 -2.94 -7.78 15.52
C LYS A 91 -2.49 -7.28 14.16
N ILE A 92 -1.40 -6.53 14.09
CA ILE A 92 -0.69 -6.22 12.84
C ILE A 92 0.43 -7.25 12.64
N LYS A 93 0.39 -7.99 11.53
CA LYS A 93 1.43 -8.96 11.13
C LYS A 93 2.34 -8.45 10.00
N PHE A 94 1.89 -7.41 9.30
CA PHE A 94 2.60 -6.83 8.17
C PHE A 94 3.69 -5.84 8.58
N ALA A 95 3.75 -5.44 9.84
CA ALA A 95 4.77 -4.53 10.35
C ALA A 95 5.35 -5.05 11.68
N LYS A 96 6.57 -4.62 11.98
CA LYS A 96 7.31 -4.92 13.22
C LYS A 96 7.99 -3.65 13.74
N ILE A 97 8.28 -3.62 15.03
CA ILE A 97 9.09 -2.55 15.63
C ILE A 97 10.55 -3.02 15.69
N GLU A 98 11.45 -2.26 15.09
CA GLU A 98 12.90 -2.45 15.19
C GLU A 98 13.57 -1.11 15.47
N ASN A 99 14.44 -1.03 16.48
CA ASN A 99 15.12 0.20 16.89
C ASN A 99 14.16 1.39 17.09
N ASN A 100 13.04 1.14 17.80
CA ASN A 100 11.96 2.11 18.03
C ASN A 100 11.30 2.68 16.77
N LYS A 101 11.48 2.05 15.61
CA LYS A 101 10.85 2.43 14.35
C LYS A 101 9.97 1.30 13.83
N MET A 102 8.81 1.66 13.29
CA MET A 102 7.98 0.72 12.55
C MET A 102 8.67 0.39 11.22
N LYS A 103 8.77 -0.89 10.91
CA LYS A 103 9.25 -1.37 9.61
C LYS A 103 8.28 -2.40 9.04
N LEU A 104 8.12 -2.34 7.72
CA LEU A 104 7.35 -3.34 6.99
C LEU A 104 8.03 -4.72 7.11
N ASN A 105 7.22 -5.75 7.33
CA ASN A 105 7.68 -7.12 7.43
C ASN A 105 8.00 -7.65 6.02
N LYS A 106 9.27 -7.96 5.77
CA LYS A 106 9.75 -8.43 4.46
C LYS A 106 9.15 -9.77 3.99
N ASN A 107 8.54 -10.53 4.91
CA ASN A 107 7.87 -11.80 4.60
C ASN A 107 6.36 -11.65 4.40
N HIS A 108 5.83 -10.42 4.37
CA HIS A 108 4.40 -10.16 4.21
C HIS A 108 4.08 -9.71 2.77
N ASN A 109 2.90 -10.05 2.26
CA ASN A 109 2.45 -9.70 0.90
C ASN A 109 2.56 -8.21 0.57
N TYR A 110 2.28 -7.33 1.53
CA TYR A 110 2.43 -5.88 1.34
C TYR A 110 3.86 -5.43 1.08
N TYR A 111 4.88 -6.16 1.56
CA TYR A 111 6.26 -5.87 1.18
C TYR A 111 6.48 -6.12 -0.30
N TYR A 112 6.04 -7.27 -0.82
CA TYR A 112 6.14 -7.57 -2.24
C TYR A 112 5.30 -6.61 -3.10
N GLN A 113 4.13 -6.17 -2.62
CA GLN A 113 3.32 -5.14 -3.26
C GLN A 113 4.13 -3.83 -3.45
N VAL A 114 4.73 -3.33 -2.37
CA VAL A 114 5.52 -2.10 -2.39
C VAL A 114 6.76 -2.24 -3.27
N GLN A 115 7.46 -3.37 -3.23
CA GLN A 115 8.61 -3.61 -4.11
C GLN A 115 8.20 -3.60 -5.60
N GLY A 116 7.05 -4.20 -5.92
CA GLY A 116 6.50 -4.15 -7.29
C GLY A 116 6.13 -2.73 -7.70
N GLN A 117 5.51 -1.95 -6.81
CA GLN A 117 5.20 -0.54 -7.05
C GLN A 117 6.47 0.26 -7.34
N LEU A 118 7.51 0.19 -6.49
CA LEU A 118 8.79 0.89 -6.71
C LEU A 118 9.41 0.54 -8.06
N HIS A 119 9.41 -0.75 -8.42
CA HIS A 119 9.96 -1.20 -9.69
C HIS A 119 9.21 -0.61 -10.88
N VAL A 120 7.88 -0.67 -10.88
CA VAL A 120 7.05 -0.21 -12.00
C VAL A 120 7.09 1.33 -12.11
N THR A 121 7.07 2.04 -10.99
CA THR A 121 7.05 3.52 -10.96
C THR A 121 8.44 4.15 -11.05
N LYS A 122 9.50 3.34 -11.09
CA LYS A 122 10.92 3.76 -11.10
C LYS A 122 11.26 4.76 -9.98
N ARG A 123 10.81 4.45 -8.77
CA ARG A 123 10.99 5.28 -7.56
C ARG A 123 11.93 4.61 -6.56
N ASP A 124 12.60 5.42 -5.76
CA ASP A 124 13.70 4.99 -4.91
C ASP A 124 13.23 4.48 -3.55
N TYR A 125 12.19 5.10 -2.99
CA TYR A 125 11.71 4.75 -1.67
C TYR A 125 10.19 4.84 -1.53
N TYR A 126 9.70 4.30 -0.41
CA TYR A 126 8.29 4.25 -0.11
C TYR A 126 8.03 4.79 1.29
N ILE A 127 6.85 5.35 1.46
CA ILE A 127 6.29 5.72 2.76
C ILE A 127 5.06 4.86 2.99
N PHE A 128 5.11 4.03 4.03
CA PHE A 128 4.04 3.11 4.37
C PHE A 128 3.25 3.66 5.57
N ILE A 129 2.03 4.12 5.31
CA ILE A 129 1.16 4.75 6.31
C ILE A 129 0.26 3.68 6.91
N VAL A 130 0.22 3.61 8.24
CA VAL A 130 -0.76 2.79 8.97
C VAL A 130 -1.63 3.72 9.78
N TRP A 131 -2.91 3.79 9.44
CA TRP A 131 -3.82 4.77 10.01
C TRP A 131 -4.95 4.14 10.84
N THR A 132 -5.35 4.81 11.91
CA THR A 132 -6.38 4.42 12.88
C THR A 132 -7.10 5.66 13.43
N ASN A 133 -8.32 5.53 13.95
CA ASN A 133 -9.15 6.67 14.44
C ASN A 133 -8.86 7.07 15.91
N ILE A 134 -7.66 6.78 16.41
CA ILE A 134 -7.26 7.08 17.79
C ILE A 134 -6.27 8.22 17.79
#